data_AF-A0A1F7AEQ3-F1
#
_entry.id   AF-A0A1F7AEQ3-F1
#
_cell.length_a   1.000
_cell.length_b   1.000
_cell.length_c   1.000
_cell.angle_alpha   90.00
_cell.angle_beta   90.00
_cell.angle_gamma   90.00
#
_symmetry.space_group_name_H-M   'P 1'
#
loop_
_entity.id
_entity.type
_entity.pdbx_description
1 polymer ?
#
loop_
_entity_poly.entity_id
_entity_poly.type
_entity_poly.pdbx_seq_one_letter_code
_entity_poly.pdbx_strand_id
1 'polypeptide(L)'
;MKGGLQNAFSYDTVFFVKITGKIVRGAGRGRALGFPTLNIEAGDLNLDFGVYAVWVELHGVRYKGAMSYGPRPTFEDSSIALEVFVLDYSGEDYGEVAGLTVVRKIRDIKKFDSAENLIKQIEQDVKEVREVLMVGD
;
A
#
# COMPACT_ATOMS: atom_id res chain seq x y z
N MET A 1 5.79 -38.50 -14.77
CA MET A 1 4.59 -37.64 -14.70
C MET A 1 5.05 -36.21 -14.46
N LYS A 2 4.81 -35.34 -15.45
CA LYS A 2 4.89 -33.86 -15.32
C LYS A 2 3.87 -33.45 -14.24
N GLY A 3 4.05 -32.46 -13.39
CA GLY A 3 4.93 -31.30 -13.31
C GLY A 3 4.16 -30.29 -12.45
N GLY A 4 4.86 -29.50 -11.64
CA GLY A 4 4.23 -28.52 -10.78
C GLY A 4 5.26 -27.83 -9.91
N LEU A 5 6.25 -27.21 -10.55
CA LEU A 5 7.11 -26.21 -9.92
C LEU A 5 6.19 -25.13 -9.36
N GLN A 6 6.04 -25.10 -8.03
CA GLN A 6 5.56 -23.92 -7.34
C GLN A 6 6.65 -22.87 -7.54
N ASN A 7 6.47 -22.02 -8.54
CA ASN A 7 7.29 -20.82 -8.68
C ASN A 7 6.97 -19.94 -7.47
N ALA A 8 7.77 -20.07 -6.42
CA ALA A 8 7.93 -19.02 -5.43
C ALA A 8 8.59 -17.85 -6.17
N PHE A 9 7.78 -16.92 -6.69
CA PHE A 9 8.28 -15.61 -7.06
C PHE A 9 8.81 -14.99 -5.77
N SER A 10 10.14 -14.99 -5.61
CA SER A 10 10.75 -14.23 -4.53
C SER A 10 10.46 -12.76 -4.81
N TYR A 11 10.00 -12.03 -3.80
CA TYR A 11 9.78 -10.57 -3.89
C TYR A 11 11.12 -9.79 -3.95
N ASP A 12 12.15 -10.33 -4.60
CA ASP A 12 13.49 -9.74 -4.70
C ASP A 12 13.57 -8.58 -5.72
N THR A 13 12.45 -8.23 -6.36
CA THR A 13 12.40 -7.11 -7.31
C THR A 13 12.24 -5.79 -6.57
N VAL A 14 13.25 -4.93 -6.69
CA VAL A 14 13.19 -3.54 -6.26
C VAL A 14 12.60 -2.69 -7.39
N PHE A 15 11.54 -1.95 -7.08
CA PHE A 15 10.94 -0.97 -7.95
C PHE A 15 11.56 0.40 -7.65
N PHE A 16 11.63 1.26 -8.68
CA PHE A 16 11.89 2.70 -8.50
C PHE A 16 10.83 3.49 -9.27
N VAL A 17 9.56 3.11 -9.06
CA VAL A 17 8.42 3.83 -9.65
C VAL A 17 8.08 5.00 -8.75
N LYS A 18 8.11 6.20 -9.31
CA LYS A 18 7.64 7.41 -8.64
C LYS A 18 6.20 7.69 -9.04
N ILE A 19 5.37 7.95 -8.04
CA ILE A 19 3.96 8.31 -8.20
C ILE A 19 3.77 9.66 -7.53
N THR A 20 3.01 10.54 -8.16
CA THR A 20 2.55 11.78 -7.55
C THR A 20 1.05 11.81 -7.69
N GLY A 21 0.36 12.11 -6.60
CA GLY A 21 -1.10 12.09 -6.60
C GLY A 21 -1.70 12.98 -5.53
N LYS A 22 -2.94 13.38 -5.76
CA LYS A 22 -3.69 14.22 -4.84
C LYS A 22 -4.29 13.38 -3.73
N ILE A 23 -4.21 13.86 -2.50
CA ILE A 23 -4.81 13.21 -1.34
C ILE A 23 -6.29 13.57 -1.31
N VAL A 24 -7.14 12.56 -1.40
CA VAL A 24 -8.60 12.69 -1.50
C VAL A 24 -9.29 11.97 -0.35
N ARG A 25 -10.57 12.31 -0.13
CA ARG A 25 -11.40 11.63 0.86
C ARG A 25 -11.78 10.24 0.35
N GLY A 26 -11.44 9.21 1.13
CA GLY A 26 -11.89 7.84 0.90
C GLY A 26 -13.07 7.45 1.79
N ALA A 27 -13.37 6.15 1.82
CA ALA A 27 -14.43 5.58 2.65
C ALA A 27 -14.08 5.52 4.16
N GLY A 28 -12.86 5.91 4.57
CA GLY A 28 -12.44 5.96 5.98
C GLY A 28 -12.33 4.61 6.69
N ARG A 29 -12.44 3.48 5.98
CA ARG A 29 -12.49 2.13 6.58
C ARG A 29 -11.26 1.78 7.41
N GLY A 30 -10.07 2.18 6.94
CA GLY A 30 -8.82 1.93 7.67
C GLY A 30 -8.80 2.55 9.06
N ARG A 31 -9.42 3.73 9.24
CA ARG A 31 -9.48 4.41 10.54
C ARG A 31 -10.22 3.58 11.59
N ALA A 32 -11.33 2.94 11.22
CA ALA A 32 -12.09 2.09 12.13
C ALA A 32 -11.31 0.83 12.57
N LEU A 33 -10.29 0.44 11.80
CA LEU A 33 -9.41 -0.70 12.08
C LEU A 33 -8.11 -0.30 12.79
N GLY A 34 -7.89 0.99 13.07
CA GLY A 34 -6.65 1.51 13.66
C GLY A 34 -5.54 1.84 12.66
N PHE A 35 -5.79 1.72 11.35
CA PHE A 35 -4.83 1.98 10.28
C PHE A 35 -5.38 3.05 9.31
N PRO A 36 -5.45 4.33 9.70
CA PRO A 36 -5.97 5.39 8.85
C PRO A 36 -5.15 5.52 7.56
N THR A 37 -5.78 5.36 6.40
CA THR A 37 -5.12 5.48 5.09
C THR A 37 -5.43 6.80 4.41
N LEU A 38 -4.42 7.36 3.74
CA LEU A 38 -4.59 8.40 2.73
C LEU A 38 -5.04 7.74 1.44
N ASN A 39 -6.09 8.27 0.80
CA ASN A 39 -6.50 7.82 -0.53
C ASN A 39 -5.84 8.75 -1.54
N ILE A 40 -5.16 8.19 -2.54
CA ILE A 40 -4.37 8.94 -3.50
C ILE A 40 -5.02 8.83 -4.88
N GLU A 41 -5.42 9.96 -5.44
CA GLU A 41 -5.84 10.06 -6.82
C GLU A 41 -4.61 10.31 -7.71
N ALA A 42 -4.28 9.32 -8.53
CA ALA A 42 -3.17 9.35 -9.48
C ALA A 42 -3.65 8.81 -10.83
N GLY A 43 -2.87 9.08 -11.89
CA GLY A 43 -3.11 8.48 -13.20
C GLY A 43 -2.84 6.97 -13.23
N ASP A 44 -2.95 6.38 -14.42
CA ASP A 44 -2.72 4.95 -14.61
C ASP A 44 -1.32 4.53 -14.16
N LEU A 45 -1.26 3.50 -13.31
CA LEU A 45 -0.02 2.95 -12.79
C LEU A 45 0.29 1.63 -13.49
N ASN A 46 1.50 1.52 -14.05
CA ASN A 46 2.04 0.26 -14.55
C ASN A 46 2.62 -0.59 -13.41
N LEU A 47 1.74 -0.97 -12.47
CA LEU A 47 2.05 -1.82 -11.31
C LEU A 47 1.03 -2.94 -11.22
N ASP A 48 1.45 -4.12 -10.78
CA ASP A 48 0.50 -5.18 -10.46
C ASP A 48 -0.36 -4.80 -9.25
N PHE A 49 -1.53 -5.41 -9.08
CA PHE A 49 -2.27 -5.25 -7.84
C PHE A 49 -1.55 -5.92 -6.67
N GLY A 50 -1.54 -5.25 -5.52
CA GLY A 50 -0.91 -5.75 -4.31
C GLY A 50 -0.67 -4.69 -3.26
N VAL A 51 0.08 -5.10 -2.23
CA VAL A 51 0.59 -4.22 -1.18
C VAL A 51 2.09 -4.05 -1.38
N TYR A 52 2.56 -2.82 -1.19
CA TYR A 52 3.91 -2.40 -1.48
C TYR A 52 4.50 -1.62 -0.31
N ALA A 53 5.80 -1.81 -0.07
CA ALA A 53 6.61 -0.90 0.72
C ALA A 53 6.97 0.32 -0.13
N VAL A 54 6.66 1.51 0.39
CA VAL A 54 6.88 2.78 -0.31
C VAL A 54 7.51 3.81 0.63
N TRP A 55 8.29 4.72 0.06
CA TRP A 55 8.57 6.00 0.71
C TRP A 55 7.48 7.00 0.35
N VAL A 56 7.01 7.75 1.34
CA VAL A 56 5.99 8.79 1.20
C VAL A 56 6.62 10.13 1.49
N GLU A 57 6.47 11.10 0.60
CA GLU A 57 6.92 12.47 0.76
C GLU A 57 5.70 13.37 0.95
N LEU A 58 5.63 14.03 2.11
CA LEU A 58 4.59 14.98 2.50
C LEU A 58 5.27 16.21 3.12
N HIS A 59 4.94 17.41 2.64
CA HIS A 59 5.49 18.68 3.17
C HIS A 59 7.03 18.71 3.26
N GLY A 60 7.72 18.04 2.34
CA GLY A 60 9.19 17.93 2.34
C GLY A 60 9.77 16.94 3.36
N VAL A 61 8.93 16.22 4.10
CA VAL A 61 9.32 15.17 5.05
C VAL A 61 9.06 13.80 4.44
N ARG A 62 10.02 12.89 4.63
CA ARG A 62 9.94 11.52 4.13
C ARG A 62 9.50 10.56 5.23
N TYR A 63 8.50 9.75 4.92
CA TYR A 63 7.91 8.73 5.79
C TYR A 63 7.96 7.36 5.13
N LYS A 64 7.87 6.31 5.94
CA LYS A 64 7.64 4.94 5.45
C LYS A 64 6.15 4.74 5.23
N GLY A 65 5.77 3.96 4.23
CA GLY A 65 4.36 3.71 3.92
C GLY A 65 4.10 2.29 3.45
N ALA A 66 2.93 1.77 3.81
CA ALA A 66 2.33 0.59 3.19
C ALA A 66 1.29 1.06 2.17
N MET A 67 1.55 0.84 0.88
CA MET A 67 0.67 1.22 -0.22
C MET A 67 -0.10 0.01 -0.71
N SER A 68 -1.43 0.07 -0.68
CA SER A 68 -2.32 -0.89 -1.32
C SER A 68 -2.79 -0.34 -2.66
N TYR A 69 -2.53 -1.07 -3.75
CA TYR A 69 -3.02 -0.75 -5.08
C TYR A 69 -3.85 -1.93 -5.61
N GLY A 70 -5.13 -1.69 -5.90
CA GLY A 70 -6.00 -2.74 -6.39
C GLY A 70 -7.49 -2.44 -6.30
N PRO A 71 -8.34 -3.38 -6.76
CA PRO A 71 -9.78 -3.19 -6.78
C PRO A 71 -10.34 -3.05 -5.37
N ARG A 72 -11.36 -2.21 -5.23
CA ARG A 72 -12.12 -2.15 -3.97
C ARG A 72 -12.87 -3.47 -3.75
N PRO A 73 -12.92 -4.00 -2.52
CA PRO A 73 -13.55 -5.28 -2.24
C PRO A 73 -15.09 -5.25 -2.27
N THR A 74 -15.70 -4.13 -2.67
CA THR A 74 -17.16 -3.90 -2.64
C THR A 74 -17.78 -4.14 -4.01
N PHE A 75 -18.88 -4.91 -4.04
CA PHE A 75 -19.60 -5.30 -5.27
C PHE A 75 -20.14 -4.13 -6.11
N GLU A 76 -20.27 -2.93 -5.53
CA GLU A 76 -20.85 -1.75 -6.19
C GLU A 76 -19.81 -0.83 -6.85
N ASP A 77 -18.52 -1.04 -6.57
CA ASP A 77 -17.46 -0.12 -6.98
C ASP A 77 -16.30 -0.90 -7.61
N SER A 78 -16.31 -1.01 -8.94
CA SER A 78 -15.25 -1.65 -9.72
C SER A 78 -14.02 -0.75 -9.91
N SER A 79 -13.94 0.39 -9.20
CA SER A 79 -12.78 1.26 -9.27
C SER A 79 -11.55 0.65 -8.60
N ILE A 80 -10.40 1.04 -9.14
CA ILE A 80 -9.10 0.75 -8.57
C ILE A 80 -8.82 1.81 -7.51
N ALA A 81 -8.40 1.38 -6.32
CA ALA A 81 -7.99 2.25 -5.24
C ALA A 81 -6.47 2.23 -5.08
N LEU A 82 -5.92 3.40 -4.75
CA LEU A 82 -4.57 3.59 -4.27
C LEU A 82 -4.64 4.17 -2.85
N GLU A 83 -4.37 3.34 -1.86
CA GLU A 83 -4.45 3.70 -0.45
C GLU A 83 -3.07 3.58 0.19
N VAL A 84 -2.66 4.56 0.99
CA VAL A 84 -1.36 4.54 1.69
C VAL A 84 -1.59 4.68 3.18
N PHE A 85 -1.16 3.69 3.94
CA PHE A 85 -0.97 3.82 5.38
C PHE A 85 0.43 4.41 5.62
N VAL A 86 0.48 5.68 6.02
CA VAL A 86 1.75 6.36 6.33
C VAL A 86 2.14 6.01 7.77
N LEU A 87 3.25 5.32 7.93
CA LEU A 87 3.72 4.87 9.24
C LEU A 87 4.14 6.09 10.07
N ASP A 88 3.80 6.04 11.36
CA ASP A 88 4.18 7.06 12.35
C ASP A 88 3.66 8.48 12.02
N TYR A 89 2.59 8.55 11.20
CA TYR A 89 1.94 9.79 10.77
C TYR A 89 0.44 9.76 11.09
N SER A 90 -0.13 10.92 11.46
CA SER A 90 -1.53 11.03 11.90
C SER A 90 -2.36 12.11 11.20
N GLY A 91 -1.80 12.80 10.20
CA GLY A 91 -2.51 13.81 9.43
C GLY A 91 -3.42 13.23 8.34
N GLU A 92 -4.32 14.07 7.82
CA GLU A 92 -5.26 13.71 6.74
C GLU A 92 -4.92 14.32 5.37
N ASP A 93 -4.25 15.49 5.35
CA ASP A 93 -3.72 16.20 4.17
C ASP A 93 -4.64 16.30 2.95
N TYR A 94 -5.95 16.30 3.14
CA TYR A 94 -6.90 16.37 2.02
C TYR A 94 -6.66 17.62 1.17
N GLY A 95 -6.54 17.42 -0.14
CA GLY A 95 -6.27 18.47 -1.11
C GLY A 95 -4.79 18.64 -1.45
N GLU A 96 -3.89 18.17 -0.59
CA GLU A 96 -2.44 18.22 -0.81
C GLU A 96 -1.98 17.14 -1.80
N VAL A 97 -0.73 17.25 -2.24
CA VAL A 97 -0.09 16.29 -3.14
C VAL A 97 0.92 15.45 -2.38
N ALA A 98 0.79 14.13 -2.48
CA ALA A 98 1.76 13.17 -1.97
C ALA A 98 2.72 12.73 -3.09
N GLY A 99 4.00 12.64 -2.76
CA GLY A 99 4.99 11.90 -3.55
C GLY A 99 5.15 10.49 -3.00
N LEU A 100 5.11 9.46 -3.84
CA LEU A 100 5.39 8.08 -3.44
C LEU A 100 6.55 7.54 -4.26
N THR A 101 7.50 6.87 -3.62
CA THR A 101 8.51 6.05 -4.29
C THR A 101 8.26 4.60 -3.92
N VAL A 102 7.80 3.81 -4.89
CA VAL A 102 7.52 2.38 -4.70
C VAL A 102 8.83 1.62 -4.67
N VAL A 103 9.08 0.86 -3.61
CA VAL A 103 10.35 0.15 -3.39
C VAL A 103 10.20 -1.35 -3.64
N ARG A 104 9.18 -1.99 -3.07
CA ARG A 104 9.01 -3.45 -3.17
C ARG A 104 7.57 -3.86 -3.01
N LYS A 105 7.12 -4.85 -3.78
CA LYS A 105 5.86 -5.55 -3.51
C LYS A 105 6.08 -6.50 -2.33
N ILE A 106 5.23 -6.43 -1.30
CA ILE A 106 5.32 -7.30 -0.12
C ILE A 106 4.32 -8.45 -0.19
N ARG A 107 3.16 -8.24 -0.84
CA ARG A 107 2.20 -9.32 -1.14
C ARG A 107 1.18 -8.94 -2.21
N ASP A 108 0.50 -9.95 -2.75
CA ASP A 108 -0.72 -9.77 -3.53
C ASP A 108 -1.93 -9.31 -2.68
N ILE A 109 -2.98 -8.85 -3.35
CA ILE A 109 -4.27 -8.55 -2.71
C ILE A 109 -4.90 -9.85 -2.22
N LYS A 110 -5.37 -9.82 -0.98
CA LYS A 110 -6.01 -10.96 -0.31
C LYS A 110 -7.37 -10.55 0.24
N LYS A 111 -8.34 -11.46 0.15
CA LYS A 111 -9.63 -11.34 0.84
C LYS A 111 -9.50 -11.94 2.23
N PHE A 112 -10.16 -11.32 3.20
CA PHE A 112 -10.22 -11.80 4.59
C PHE A 112 -11.66 -12.14 4.94
N ASP A 113 -11.81 -13.21 5.69
CA ASP A 113 -13.07 -13.74 6.23
C ASP A 113 -13.48 -13.05 7.54
N SER A 114 -12.55 -12.33 8.19
CA SER A 114 -12.81 -11.57 9.41
C SER A 114 -11.97 -10.29 9.50
N ALA A 115 -12.46 -9.32 10.28
CA ALA A 115 -11.71 -8.09 10.57
C ALA A 115 -10.43 -8.36 11.38
N GLU A 116 -10.45 -9.36 12.28
CA GLU A 116 -9.28 -9.76 13.06
C GLU A 116 -8.15 -10.28 12.17
N ASN A 117 -8.48 -11.13 11.19
CA ASN A 117 -7.50 -11.65 10.23
C ASN A 117 -6.93 -10.54 9.33
N LEU A 118 -7.76 -9.56 8.96
CA LEU A 118 -7.30 -8.38 8.24
C LEU A 118 -6.32 -7.55 9.09
N ILE A 119 -6.66 -7.27 10.36
CA ILE A 119 -5.80 -6.51 11.27
C ILE A 119 -4.43 -7.20 11.44
N LYS A 120 -4.42 -8.49 11.75
CA LYS A 120 -3.17 -9.27 11.88
C LYS A 120 -2.31 -9.22 10.63
N GLN A 121 -2.94 -9.26 9.44
CA GLN A 121 -2.19 -9.11 8.20
C GLN A 121 -1.61 -7.70 8.06
N ILE A 122 -2.38 -6.65 8.35
CA ILE A 122 -1.89 -5.27 8.25
C ILE A 122 -0.71 -5.05 9.22
N GLU A 123 -0.75 -5.60 10.43
CA GLU A 123 0.37 -5.55 11.38
C GLU A 123 1.63 -6.23 10.82
N GLN A 124 1.46 -7.40 10.19
CA GLN A 124 2.56 -8.10 9.53
C GLN A 124 3.10 -7.31 8.33
N ASP A 125 2.22 -6.72 7.52
CA ASP A 125 2.59 -5.89 6.39
C ASP A 125 3.40 -4.67 6.86
N VAL A 126 2.98 -4.00 7.93
CA VAL A 126 3.69 -2.86 8.54
C VAL A 126 5.08 -3.27 9.04
N LYS A 127 5.19 -4.44 9.69
CA LYS A 127 6.48 -4.97 10.14
C LYS A 127 7.42 -5.19 8.95
N GLU A 128 6.93 -5.84 7.90
CA GLU A 128 7.73 -6.08 6.70
C GLU A 128 8.14 -4.78 6.02
N VAL A 129 7.23 -3.80 5.87
CA VAL A 129 7.55 -2.46 5.33
C VAL A 129 8.69 -1.81 6.10
N ARG A 130 8.67 -1.89 7.45
CA ARG A 130 9.77 -1.35 8.25
C ARG A 130 11.08 -2.02 7.88
N GLU A 131 11.11 -3.35 7.79
CA GLU A 131 12.29 -4.16 7.44
C GLU A 131 12.81 -3.85 6.04
N VAL A 132 11.93 -3.78 5.01
CA VAL A 132 12.30 -3.43 3.63
C VAL A 132 13.00 -2.07 3.58
N LEU A 133 12.47 -1.10 4.33
CA LEU A 133 12.91 0.29 4.31
C LEU A 133 13.93 0.60 5.41
N MET A 134 14.53 -0.41 6.06
CA MET A 134 15.68 -0.22 6.97
C MET A 134 16.99 -0.04 6.21
N VAL A 135 17.07 -0.47 4.94
CA VAL A 135 18.30 -0.42 4.14
C VAL A 135 18.20 0.77 3.19
N GLY A 136 18.67 1.95 3.61
CA GLY A 136 18.62 3.12 2.72
C GLY A 136 19.03 4.48 3.28
N ASP A 137 19.90 4.52 4.30
CA ASP A 137 20.64 5.73 4.70
C ASP A 137 22.11 5.60 4.31
#